data_AF-A0A6P0J204-F1
#
_entry.id   AF-A0A6P0J204-F1
#
_cell.length_a   1.000
_cell.length_b   1.000
_cell.length_c   1.000
_cell.angle_alpha   90.00
_cell.angle_beta   90.00
_cell.angle_gamma   90.00
#
_symmetry.space_group_name_H-M   'P 1'
#
loop_
_entity.id
_entity.type
_entity.pdbx_description
1 polymer ?
#
loop_
_entity_poly.entity_id
_entity_poly.type
_entity_poly.pdbx_seq_one_letter_code
_entity_poly.pdbx_strand_id
1 'polypeptide(L)'
;KDVTVRDRMVAQAYEDYLSVVLDEPAVIAVVTWGFSDRYTYLTSFHPRSDGAPVRPLPLDADFKPKLAWNAIARAFDNAPKR
;
A
#
# COMPACT_ATOMS: atom_id res chain seq x y z
N LYS A 1 -0.62 -3.21 17.57
CA LYS A 1 -1.64 -4.04 16.87
C LYS A 1 -0.94 -5.24 16.27
N ASP A 2 -1.61 -6.39 16.18
CA ASP A 2 -1.12 -7.55 15.44
C ASP A 2 -0.77 -7.18 13.97
N VAL A 3 0.30 -7.75 13.43
CA VAL A 3 0.81 -7.41 12.09
C VAL A 3 -0.20 -7.78 11.00
N THR A 4 -0.90 -8.90 11.14
CA THR A 4 -1.90 -9.36 10.18
C THR A 4 -3.10 -8.43 10.13
N VAL A 5 -3.58 -8.01 11.32
CA VAL A 5 -4.67 -7.03 11.42
C VAL A 5 -4.25 -5.70 10.80
N ARG A 6 -3.03 -5.24 11.07
CA ARG A 6 -2.50 -4.01 10.47
C ARG A 6 -2.41 -4.11 8.95
N ASP A 7 -1.80 -5.16 8.41
CA ASP A 7 -1.61 -5.31 6.97
C ASP A 7 -2.96 -5.39 6.25
N ARG A 8 -4.00 -5.95 6.89
CA ARG A 8 -5.38 -5.89 6.39
C ARG A 8 -5.93 -4.46 6.35
N MET A 9 -5.74 -3.68 7.42
CA MET A 9 -6.18 -2.28 7.45
C MET A 9 -5.47 -1.43 6.39
N VAL A 10 -4.17 -1.65 6.19
CA VAL A 10 -3.41 -0.96 5.14
C VAL A 10 -3.94 -1.34 3.76
N ALA A 11 -4.15 -2.64 3.51
CA ALA A 11 -4.71 -3.11 2.24
C ALA A 11 -6.09 -2.52 1.96
N GLN A 12 -6.96 -2.43 2.97
CA GLN A 12 -8.27 -1.78 2.85
C GLN A 12 -8.13 -0.32 2.45
N ALA A 13 -7.23 0.43 3.10
CA ALA A 13 -6.99 1.83 2.75
C ALA A 13 -6.47 2.01 1.31
N TYR A 14 -5.62 1.09 0.82
CA TYR A 14 -5.21 1.09 -0.59
C TYR A 14 -6.41 0.87 -1.53
N GLU A 15 -7.24 -0.13 -1.25
CA GLU A 15 -8.39 -0.49 -2.10
C GLU A 15 -9.47 0.59 -2.10
N ASP A 16 -9.80 1.15 -0.93
CA ASP A 16 -10.76 2.25 -0.79
C ASP A 16 -10.31 3.50 -1.56
N TYR A 17 -9.03 3.86 -1.44
CA TYR A 17 -8.51 5.03 -2.14
C TYR A 17 -8.44 4.80 -3.65
N LEU A 18 -7.86 3.66 -4.07
CA LEU A 18 -7.64 3.36 -5.47
C LEU A 18 -8.93 3.12 -6.24
N SER A 19 -9.94 2.49 -5.65
CA SER A 19 -11.24 2.32 -6.30
C SER A 19 -11.87 3.67 -6.68
N VAL A 20 -11.78 4.67 -5.80
CA VAL A 20 -12.30 6.02 -6.09
C VAL A 20 -11.47 6.75 -7.14
N VAL A 21 -10.13 6.77 -7.01
CA VAL A 21 -9.32 7.55 -7.97
C VAL A 21 -9.24 6.91 -9.35
N LEU A 22 -9.33 5.58 -9.45
CA LEU A 22 -9.27 4.88 -10.73
C LEU A 22 -10.58 4.91 -11.51
N ASP A 23 -11.68 5.35 -10.90
CA ASP A 23 -12.94 5.63 -11.60
C ASP A 23 -12.85 6.90 -12.47
N GLU A 24 -11.90 7.80 -12.21
CA GLU A 24 -11.67 9.01 -13.00
C GLU A 24 -10.77 8.72 -14.22
N PRO A 25 -11.26 8.85 -15.47
CA PRO A 25 -10.49 8.57 -16.68
C PRO A 25 -9.23 9.43 -16.86
N ALA A 26 -9.17 10.61 -16.24
CA ALA A 26 -7.97 11.47 -16.28
C ALA A 26 -6.79 10.90 -15.47
N VAL A 27 -6.99 9.88 -14.63
CA VAL A 27 -5.90 9.22 -13.88
C VAL A 27 -5.15 8.21 -14.76
N ILE A 28 -3.96 8.61 -15.20
CA ILE A 28 -3.13 7.82 -16.13
C ILE A 28 -2.05 6.97 -15.44
N ALA A 29 -1.72 7.23 -14.18
CA ALA A 29 -0.65 6.52 -13.48
C ALA A 29 -0.88 6.50 -11.97
N VAL A 30 -0.43 5.40 -11.34
CA VAL A 30 -0.33 5.26 -9.89
C VAL A 30 1.13 4.97 -9.56
N VAL A 31 1.72 5.77 -8.67
CA VAL A 31 3.13 5.65 -8.29
C VAL A 31 3.22 5.59 -6.77
N THR A 32 3.95 4.60 -6.25
CA THR A 32 4.25 4.51 -4.82
C THR A 32 5.53 5.26 -4.48
N TRP A 33 5.55 5.94 -3.34
CA TRP A 33 6.76 6.61 -2.86
C TRP A 33 7.70 5.62 -2.16
N GLY A 34 8.34 4.79 -2.98
CA GLY A 34 9.11 3.63 -2.56
C GLY A 34 8.43 2.31 -2.93
N PHE A 35 9.17 1.21 -2.81
CA PHE A 35 8.73 -0.11 -3.25
C PHE A 35 8.63 -1.15 -2.13
N SER A 36 9.62 -1.17 -1.22
CA SER A 36 9.71 -2.11 -0.10
C SER A 36 9.82 -1.36 1.23
N ASP A 37 9.18 -1.91 2.26
CA ASP A 37 9.26 -1.44 3.65
C ASP A 37 10.72 -1.38 4.16
N ARG A 38 11.68 -2.10 3.53
CA ARG A 38 13.10 -2.07 3.88
C ARG A 38 13.73 -0.67 3.77
N TYR A 39 13.31 0.11 2.78
CA TYR A 39 13.94 1.38 2.42
C TYR A 39 12.99 2.58 2.51
N THR A 40 11.81 2.40 3.10
CA THR A 40 10.87 3.52 3.23
C THR A 40 11.44 4.62 4.12
N TYR A 41 11.39 5.87 3.63
CA TYR A 41 11.84 7.03 4.40
C TYR A 41 11.04 7.21 5.70
N LEU A 42 9.80 6.68 5.74
CA LEU A 42 8.90 6.77 6.90
C LEU A 42 9.47 6.12 8.15
N THR A 43 10.37 5.13 8.01
CA THR A 43 11.05 4.53 9.16
C THR A 43 11.83 5.56 9.98
N SER A 44 12.41 6.57 9.32
CA SER A 44 13.16 7.64 9.99
C SER A 44 12.31 8.88 10.24
N PHE A 45 11.42 9.23 9.29
CA PHE A 45 10.63 10.46 9.36
C PHE A 45 9.48 10.39 10.37
N HIS A 46 8.83 9.23 10.48
CA HIS A 46 7.71 9.04 11.41
C HIS A 46 7.69 7.60 11.96
N PRO A 47 8.68 7.23 12.80
CA PRO A 47 8.73 5.91 13.39
C PRO A 47 7.50 5.67 14.28
N ARG A 48 7.14 4.40 14.44
CA ARG A 48 6.06 4.04 15.36
C ARG A 48 6.50 4.27 16.80
N SER A 49 5.57 4.74 17.64
CA SER A 49 5.80 4.94 19.08
C SER A 49 6.08 3.64 19.85
N ASP A 50 5.63 2.50 19.32
CA ASP A 50 5.88 1.17 19.91
C ASP A 50 7.17 0.49 19.40
N GLY A 51 7.98 1.20 18.62
CA GLY A 51 9.26 0.70 18.09
C GLY A 51 9.14 -0.37 17.00
N ALA A 52 7.93 -0.83 16.66
CA ALA A 52 7.76 -1.78 15.57
C ALA A 52 8.05 -1.12 14.21
N PRO A 53 8.46 -1.89 13.18
CA PRO A 53 8.65 -1.34 11.84
C PRO A 53 7.36 -0.76 11.27
N VAL A 54 7.46 0.37 10.56
CA VAL A 54 6.40 0.84 9.67
C VAL A 54 6.22 -0.13 8.51
N ARG A 55 4.99 -0.26 7.99
CA ARG A 55 4.67 -1.16 6.87
C ARG A 55 3.78 -0.50 5.81
N PRO A 56 4.15 0.66 5.25
CA PRO A 56 3.27 1.41 4.37
C PRO A 56 3.27 0.94 2.90
N LEU A 57 4.26 0.14 2.47
CA LEU A 57 4.47 -0.15 1.05
C LEU A 57 3.95 -1.54 0.64
N PRO A 58 3.83 -1.83 -0.68
CA PRO A 58 3.29 -3.10 -1.16
C PRO A 58 4.15 -4.32 -0.84
N LEU A 59 5.48 -4.14 -0.72
CA LEU A 59 6.41 -5.20 -0.36
C LEU A 59 6.96 -5.02 1.06
N ASP A 60 7.19 -6.13 1.74
CA ASP A 60 7.84 -6.12 3.05
C ASP A 60 9.37 -5.96 2.95
N ALA A 61 10.05 -6.08 4.10
CA ALA A 61 11.49 -5.90 4.20
C ALA A 61 12.32 -6.96 3.45
N ASP A 62 11.72 -8.12 3.15
CA ASP A 62 12.32 -9.24 2.42
C ASP A 62 11.84 -9.28 0.95
N PHE A 63 11.25 -8.18 0.48
CA PHE A 63 10.69 -8.03 -0.86
C PHE A 63 9.56 -9.00 -1.18
N LYS A 64 8.83 -9.47 -0.16
CA LYS A 64 7.65 -10.32 -0.36
C LYS A 64 6.38 -9.45 -0.48
N PRO A 65 5.45 -9.82 -1.39
CA PRO A 65 4.17 -9.14 -1.50
C PRO A 65 3.37 -9.20 -0.19
N LYS A 66 2.82 -8.06 0.21
CA LYS A 66 1.88 -7.94 1.33
C LYS A 66 0.44 -7.87 0.83
N LEU A 67 -0.53 -7.83 1.75
CA LEU A 67 -1.95 -7.65 1.37
C LEU A 67 -2.21 -6.36 0.57
N ALA A 68 -1.41 -5.31 0.78
CA ALA A 68 -1.47 -4.08 -0.01
C ALA A 68 -1.15 -4.31 -1.51
N TRP A 69 -0.23 -5.23 -1.84
CA TRP A 69 0.02 -5.63 -3.23
C TRP A 69 -1.25 -6.17 -3.88
N ASN A 70 -1.95 -7.07 -3.19
CA ASN A 70 -3.18 -7.68 -3.69
C ASN A 70 -4.32 -6.66 -3.82
N ALA A 71 -4.38 -5.67 -2.92
CA ALA A 71 -5.35 -4.58 -3.01
C ALA A 71 -5.12 -3.71 -4.24
N ILE A 72 -3.87 -3.36 -4.55
CA ILE A 72 -3.51 -2.62 -5.77
C ILE A 72 -3.92 -3.42 -7.02
N ALA A 73 -3.60 -4.72 -7.06
CA ALA A 73 -3.97 -5.59 -8.17
C ALA A 73 -5.49 -5.63 -8.39
N ARG A 74 -6.29 -5.86 -7.32
CA ARG A 74 -7.75 -5.84 -7.41
C ARG A 74 -8.30 -4.50 -7.87
N ALA A 75 -7.73 -3.40 -7.41
CA ALA A 75 -8.16 -2.07 -7.83
C ALA A 75 -7.92 -1.84 -9.33
N PHE A 76 -6.81 -2.34 -9.89
CA PHE A 76 -6.57 -2.30 -11.33
C PHE A 76 -7.47 -3.26 -12.12
N ASP A 77 -7.69 -4.47 -11.62
CA ASP A 77 -8.58 -5.45 -12.29
C ASP A 77 -10.02 -4.94 -12.38
N ASN A 78 -10.48 -4.18 -11.37
CA ASN A 78 -11.83 -3.62 -11.31
C ASN A 78 -11.97 -2.23 -11.96
N ALA A 79 -10.86 -1.58 -12.32
CA ALA A 79 -10.90 -0.25 -12.90
C ALA A 79 -11.54 -0.25 -14.31
N PRO A 80 -12.22 0.84 -14.72
CA PRO A 80 -12.70 0.99 -16.08
C PRO A 80 -11.55 0.86 -17.10
N LYS A 81 -11.83 0.18 -18.22
CA LYS A 81 -10.88 0.10 -19.34
C LYS A 81 -10.60 1.49 -19.89
N ARG A 82 -9.31 1.77 -20.10
CA ARG A 82 -8.77 3.04 -20.60
C ARG A 82 -7.57 2.78 -21.50
#